data_AF-A0A949AL59-F1
#
_entry.id   AF-A0A949AL59-F1
#
_cell.length_a   1.000
_cell.length_b   1.000
_cell.length_c   1.000
_cell.angle_alpha   90.00
_cell.angle_beta   90.00
_cell.angle_gamma   90.00
#
_symmetry.space_group_name_H-M   'P 1'
#
loop_
_entity.id
_entity.type
_entity.pdbx_description
1 polymer ?
#
loop_
_entity_poly.entity_id
_entity_poly.type
_entity_poly.pdbx_seq_one_letter_code
_entity_poly.pdbx_strand_id
1 'polypeptide(L)'
;MGLRIGKVINLPLNQLENLSSKLDPTQPVVAVCNSAYRSSMAVGVLERKGFTKASSLNGGSEAWINAGFPVFGAQVEQSPKTIVALTPKREINLPGRIASSELKSMIMDLPGTFDLVDIRPVEQFADYHLPGSVNVDIVDLMSNPAYLVGTGPLIIIDRDGSLSMIIAGMLFQKTQRQIKALRGGLETYWSESEIKDLMNSKIPTTPMTSGSSQKMQVPVSQPSMPVMQTQPETQIPQKPKKKSAGC
;
A
#
# COMPACT_ATOMS: atom_id res chain seq x y z
N MET A 1 3.34 20.41 -12.18
CA MET A 1 4.36 19.35 -12.08
C MET A 1 5.71 19.99 -12.37
N GLY A 2 6.64 20.00 -11.42
CA GLY A 2 7.87 20.80 -11.49
C GLY A 2 9.00 20.06 -12.22
N LEU A 3 9.14 20.32 -13.52
CA LEU A 3 10.34 19.94 -14.27
C LEU A 3 11.33 21.10 -14.25
N ARG A 4 12.62 20.83 -14.04
CA ARG A 4 13.69 21.83 -14.10
C ARG A 4 14.82 21.40 -15.03
N ILE A 5 15.38 22.37 -15.75
CA ILE A 5 16.52 22.17 -16.65
C ILE A 5 17.80 22.37 -15.84
N GLY A 6 18.45 21.28 -15.43
CA GLY A 6 19.67 21.40 -14.63
C GLY A 6 19.46 22.02 -13.24
N LYS A 7 20.52 22.67 -12.76
CA LYS A 7 20.52 23.47 -11.53
C LYS A 7 20.02 24.88 -11.88
N VAL A 8 18.80 25.18 -11.48
CA VAL A 8 18.16 26.50 -11.71
C VAL A 8 17.90 27.22 -10.39
N ILE A 9 17.92 28.55 -10.44
CA ILE A 9 17.45 29.42 -9.37
C ILE A 9 16.07 29.92 -9.77
N ASN A 10 15.07 29.73 -8.91
CA ASN A 10 13.72 30.21 -9.17
C ASN A 10 13.61 31.70 -8.81
N LEU A 11 13.58 32.55 -9.83
CA LEU A 11 13.36 34.00 -9.70
C LEU A 11 12.08 34.38 -10.47
N PRO A 12 10.93 34.52 -9.78
CA PRO A 12 9.67 34.92 -10.42
C PRO A 12 9.78 36.27 -11.13
N LEU A 13 9.23 36.38 -12.35
CA LEU A 13 9.35 37.61 -13.17
C LEU A 13 8.88 38.87 -12.45
N ASN A 14 7.78 38.79 -11.68
CA ASN A 14 7.22 39.91 -10.92
C ASN A 14 8.10 40.37 -9.74
N GLN A 15 9.08 39.56 -9.33
CA GLN A 15 10.02 39.86 -8.24
C GLN A 15 11.47 39.94 -8.74
N LEU A 16 11.70 39.70 -10.04
CA LEU A 16 13.03 39.58 -10.62
C LEU A 16 13.86 40.83 -10.41
N GLU A 17 13.24 42.00 -10.43
CA GLU A 17 13.93 43.27 -10.22
C GLU A 17 14.67 43.30 -8.88
N ASN A 18 14.00 42.92 -7.80
CA ASN A 18 14.55 42.90 -6.44
C ASN A 18 15.48 41.70 -6.22
N LEU A 19 15.11 40.54 -6.77
CA LEU A 19 15.84 39.30 -6.58
C LEU A 19 17.08 39.17 -7.49
N SER A 20 17.22 40.01 -8.51
CA SER A 20 18.39 40.04 -9.41
C SER A 20 19.70 40.26 -8.68
N SER A 21 19.67 40.90 -7.51
CA SER A 21 20.81 41.06 -6.59
C SER A 21 21.43 39.74 -6.11
N LYS A 22 20.70 38.62 -6.21
CA LYS A 22 21.20 37.27 -5.89
C LYS A 22 22.08 36.68 -7.00
N LEU A 23 22.13 37.32 -8.17
CA LEU A 23 22.90 36.88 -9.32
C LEU A 23 24.13 37.77 -9.50
N ASP A 24 25.20 37.18 -10.01
CA ASP A 24 26.40 37.91 -10.41
C ASP A 24 26.19 38.54 -11.80
N PRO A 25 26.23 39.88 -11.94
CA PRO A 25 26.00 40.56 -13.22
C PRO A 25 27.11 40.35 -14.26
N THR A 26 28.26 39.82 -13.85
CA THR A 26 29.40 39.54 -14.74
C THR A 26 29.29 38.16 -15.42
N GLN A 27 28.46 37.27 -14.87
CA GLN A 27 28.26 35.92 -15.38
C GLN A 27 27.11 35.86 -16.42
N PRO A 28 27.18 34.94 -17.38
CA PRO A 28 26.07 34.67 -18.29
C PRO A 28 24.83 34.18 -17.54
N VAL A 29 23.68 34.78 -17.83
CA VAL A 29 22.38 34.40 -17.23
C VAL A 29 21.43 33.96 -18.33
N VAL A 30 20.96 32.72 -18.26
CA VAL A 30 19.94 32.19 -19.17
C VAL A 30 18.60 32.15 -18.44
N ALA A 31 17.66 32.99 -18.86
CA ALA A 31 16.29 32.98 -18.39
C ALA A 31 15.48 31.88 -19.09
N VAL A 32 14.69 31.14 -18.31
CA VAL A 32 13.85 30.04 -18.81
C VAL A 32 12.44 30.17 -18.25
N CYS A 33 11.45 30.03 -19.12
CA CYS A 33 10.06 29.79 -18.75
C CYS A 33 9.47 28.70 -19.67
N ASN A 34 8.15 28.48 -19.63
CA ASN A 34 7.53 27.38 -20.40
C ASN A 34 7.78 27.49 -21.91
N SER A 35 7.42 28.64 -22.50
CA SER A 35 7.37 28.87 -23.95
C SER A 35 8.22 30.06 -24.43
N ALA A 36 9.24 30.43 -23.66
CA ALA A 36 10.09 31.63 -23.86
C ALA A 36 9.43 33.01 -23.65
N TYR A 37 8.10 33.10 -23.52
CA TYR A 37 7.40 34.40 -23.41
C TYR A 37 7.79 35.25 -22.19
N ARG A 38 7.80 34.65 -20.99
CA ARG A 38 8.17 35.38 -19.75
C ARG A 38 9.68 35.56 -19.62
N SER A 39 10.46 34.64 -20.16
CA SER A 39 11.92 34.70 -20.08
C SER A 39 12.51 35.74 -21.01
N SER A 40 11.89 36.04 -22.16
CA SER A 40 12.30 37.19 -22.99
C SER A 40 12.07 38.52 -22.26
N MET A 41 10.95 38.67 -21.55
CA MET A 41 10.70 39.84 -20.70
C MET A 41 11.71 39.94 -19.55
N ALA A 42 12.08 38.80 -18.96
CA ALA A 42 13.09 38.74 -17.90
C ALA A 42 14.46 39.28 -18.35
N VAL A 43 14.86 39.02 -19.60
CA VAL A 43 16.12 39.55 -20.17
C VAL A 43 16.11 41.07 -20.13
N GLY A 44 15.06 41.73 -20.60
CA GLY A 44 14.99 43.20 -20.57
C GLY A 44 14.95 43.80 -19.16
N VAL A 45 14.48 43.05 -18.15
CA VAL A 45 14.58 43.46 -16.74
C VAL A 45 16.03 43.33 -16.25
N LEU A 46 16.72 42.24 -16.59
CA LEU A 46 18.11 42.00 -16.20
C LEU A 46 19.07 42.97 -16.89
N GLU A 47 18.89 43.27 -18.17
CA GLU A 47 19.71 44.26 -18.90
C GLU A 47 19.63 45.64 -18.25
N ARG A 48 18.43 46.10 -17.85
CA ARG A 48 18.25 47.35 -17.10
C ARG A 48 18.94 47.35 -15.72
N LYS A 49 19.21 46.17 -15.16
CA LYS A 49 19.98 46.00 -13.92
C LYS A 49 21.49 45.83 -14.15
N GLY A 50 21.95 45.95 -15.39
CA GLY A 50 23.38 45.92 -15.74
C GLY A 50 23.91 44.53 -16.10
N PHE A 51 23.05 43.53 -16.30
CA PHE A 51 23.48 42.23 -16.81
C PHE A 51 23.77 42.34 -18.30
N THR A 52 25.05 42.21 -18.67
CA THR A 52 25.49 42.34 -20.08
C THR A 52 25.37 41.05 -20.88
N LYS A 53 25.16 39.92 -20.21
CA LYS A 53 25.12 38.57 -20.78
C LYS A 53 23.84 37.83 -20.41
N ALA A 54 22.69 38.50 -20.50
CA ALA A 54 21.39 37.89 -20.27
C ALA A 54 20.81 37.37 -21.60
N SER A 55 20.29 36.13 -21.61
CA SER A 55 19.64 35.54 -22.78
C SER A 55 18.43 34.71 -22.38
N SER A 56 17.48 34.54 -23.29
CA SER A 56 16.31 33.67 -23.09
C SER A 56 16.52 32.36 -23.85
N LEU A 57 16.18 31.24 -23.22
CA LEU A 57 16.17 29.95 -23.91
C LEU A 57 15.07 29.96 -24.98
N ASN A 58 15.46 29.75 -26.24
CA ASN A 58 14.53 29.73 -27.36
C ASN A 58 13.51 28.59 -27.21
N GLY A 59 12.23 28.87 -27.41
CA GLY A 59 11.13 27.91 -27.21
C GLY A 59 10.88 27.47 -25.77
N GLY A 60 11.64 28.00 -24.79
CA GLY A 60 11.47 27.71 -23.38
C GLY A 60 11.79 26.27 -22.99
N SER A 61 11.29 25.84 -21.84
CA SER A 61 11.45 24.47 -21.36
C SER A 61 10.71 23.45 -22.23
N GLU A 62 9.65 23.85 -22.92
CA GLU A 62 8.90 22.98 -23.81
C GLU A 62 9.76 22.51 -25.00
N ALA A 63 10.44 23.43 -25.69
CA ALA A 63 11.35 23.06 -26.77
C ALA A 63 12.53 22.19 -26.28
N TRP A 64 13.02 22.43 -25.07
CA TRP A 64 14.07 21.61 -24.44
C TRP A 64 13.61 20.17 -24.22
N ILE A 65 12.39 19.99 -23.69
CA ILE A 65 11.79 18.68 -23.46
C ILE A 65 11.51 17.98 -24.79
N ASN A 66 10.94 18.69 -25.77
CA ASN A 66 10.62 18.13 -27.09
C ASN A 66 11.88 17.71 -27.86
N ALA A 67 13.01 18.37 -27.64
CA ALA A 67 14.32 17.98 -28.19
C ALA A 67 14.94 16.76 -27.47
N GLY A 68 14.30 16.23 -26.43
CA GLY A 68 14.78 15.06 -25.68
C GLY A 68 15.96 15.36 -24.75
N PHE A 69 16.22 16.63 -24.44
CA PHE A 69 17.31 16.98 -23.53
C PHE A 69 16.99 16.61 -22.08
N PRO A 70 18.03 16.35 -21.26
CA PRO A 70 17.83 15.92 -19.87
C PRO A 70 17.11 16.99 -19.05
N VAL A 71 16.13 16.52 -18.27
CA VAL A 71 15.34 17.33 -17.34
C VAL A 71 15.32 16.63 -15.98
N PHE A 72 15.37 17.42 -14.91
CA PHE A 72 15.20 16.91 -13.56
C PHE A 72 13.74 17.10 -13.18
N GLY A 73 13.01 16.00 -13.05
CA GLY A 73 11.64 15.98 -12.53
C GLY A 73 11.57 15.30 -11.17
N ALA A 74 10.53 15.63 -10.39
CA ALA A 74 9.97 14.62 -9.50
C ALA A 74 9.33 13.57 -10.42
N GLN A 75 9.89 12.35 -10.40
CA GLN A 75 9.57 11.20 -11.26
C GLN A 75 8.18 11.25 -11.90
N VAL A 76 8.14 11.29 -13.23
CA VAL A 76 6.96 10.91 -14.00
C VAL A 76 7.43 9.78 -14.89
N GLU A 77 6.91 8.59 -14.64
CA GLU A 77 7.05 7.45 -15.52
C GLU A 77 6.39 7.78 -16.86
N GLN A 78 7.19 8.29 -17.79
CA GLN A 78 6.87 8.28 -19.20
C GLN A 78 8.10 7.73 -19.92
N SER A 79 7.92 6.52 -20.41
CA SER A 79 8.90 5.65 -21.05
C SER A 79 9.45 6.26 -22.34
N PRO A 80 10.78 6.45 -22.47
CA PRO A 80 11.43 6.59 -23.75
C PRO A 80 11.90 5.21 -24.23
N LYS A 81 11.42 4.80 -25.42
CA LYS A 81 12.11 3.81 -26.24
C LYS A 81 13.47 4.39 -26.66
N THR A 82 14.50 3.53 -26.58
CA THR A 82 15.82 3.64 -27.22
C THR A 82 16.94 4.29 -26.40
N ILE A 83 17.71 3.38 -25.78
CA ILE A 83 19.17 3.35 -25.52
C ILE A 83 19.80 4.59 -24.84
N VAL A 84 20.33 4.40 -23.62
CA VAL A 84 21.76 4.58 -23.26
C VAL A 84 21.96 4.46 -21.73
N ALA A 85 23.08 3.85 -21.36
CA ALA A 85 23.81 3.89 -20.08
C ALA A 85 23.38 2.95 -18.95
N LEU A 86 24.22 1.92 -18.77
CA LEU A 86 24.42 1.10 -17.58
C LEU A 86 24.82 1.98 -16.38
N THR A 87 23.87 2.74 -15.86
CA THR A 87 23.96 3.18 -14.46
C THR A 87 23.65 1.93 -13.64
N PRO A 88 24.43 1.54 -12.62
CA PRO A 88 23.97 0.53 -11.68
C PRO A 88 22.78 1.12 -10.96
N LYS A 89 21.58 0.93 -11.53
CA LYS A 89 20.31 1.16 -10.86
C LYS A 89 20.43 0.28 -9.63
N ARG A 90 20.54 0.90 -8.45
CA ARG A 90 20.41 0.16 -7.19
C ARG A 90 18.98 -0.35 -7.20
N GLU A 91 18.80 -1.56 -7.72
CA GLU A 91 17.53 -2.26 -7.70
C GLU A 91 17.28 -2.63 -6.24
N ILE A 92 16.65 -1.70 -5.51
CA ILE A 92 16.14 -1.99 -4.19
C ILE A 92 14.93 -2.89 -4.45
N ASN A 93 15.18 -4.19 -4.39
CA ASN A 93 14.16 -5.19 -4.61
C ASN A 93 13.24 -5.16 -3.39
N LEU A 94 12.04 -4.61 -3.55
CA LEU A 94 11.04 -4.47 -2.49
C LEU A 94 9.93 -5.50 -2.69
N PRO A 95 9.32 -5.97 -1.59
CA PRO A 95 8.11 -6.77 -1.71
C PRO A 95 7.00 -5.95 -2.37
N GLY A 96 6.12 -6.65 -3.09
CA GLY A 96 4.95 -6.03 -3.68
C GLY A 96 3.99 -5.51 -2.62
N ARG A 97 3.18 -4.52 -2.99
CA ARG A 97 2.00 -4.10 -2.21
C ARG A 97 0.76 -4.39 -3.03
N ILE A 98 -0.30 -4.80 -2.35
CA ILE A 98 -1.61 -5.00 -2.96
C ILE A 98 -2.63 -4.05 -2.33
N ALA A 99 -3.47 -3.44 -3.16
CA ALA A 99 -4.59 -2.63 -2.69
C ALA A 99 -5.77 -3.52 -2.30
N SER A 100 -6.63 -3.06 -1.39
CA SER A 100 -7.81 -3.81 -0.95
C SER A 100 -8.75 -4.17 -2.09
N SER A 101 -8.94 -3.25 -3.05
CA SER A 101 -9.75 -3.47 -4.25
C SER A 101 -9.18 -4.56 -5.16
N GLU A 102 -7.86 -4.57 -5.38
CA GLU A 102 -7.16 -5.60 -6.16
C GLU A 102 -7.28 -6.96 -5.46
N LEU A 103 -7.05 -7.01 -4.14
CA LEU A 103 -7.20 -8.25 -3.38
C LEU A 103 -8.64 -8.79 -3.44
N LYS A 104 -9.64 -7.91 -3.34
CA LYS A 104 -11.05 -8.31 -3.47
C LYS A 104 -11.35 -8.89 -4.84
N SER A 105 -10.86 -8.28 -5.92
CA SER A 105 -10.98 -8.86 -7.27
C SER A 105 -10.28 -10.21 -7.38
N MET A 106 -9.07 -10.35 -6.83
CA MET A 106 -8.37 -11.64 -6.83
C MET A 106 -9.16 -12.74 -6.09
N ILE A 107 -9.74 -12.43 -4.93
CA ILE A 107 -10.56 -13.38 -4.16
C ILE A 107 -11.78 -13.85 -4.95
N MET A 108 -12.43 -12.96 -5.70
CA MET A 108 -13.64 -13.27 -6.45
C MET A 108 -13.37 -13.97 -7.78
N ASP A 109 -12.38 -13.47 -8.54
CA ASP A 109 -12.16 -13.86 -9.93
C ASP A 109 -11.14 -15.00 -10.07
N LEU A 110 -10.20 -15.12 -9.13
CA LEU A 110 -9.04 -16.01 -9.22
C LEU A 110 -8.77 -16.80 -7.92
N PRO A 111 -9.77 -17.45 -7.31
CA PRO A 111 -9.56 -18.22 -6.09
C PRO A 111 -8.56 -19.37 -6.34
N GLY A 112 -7.62 -19.56 -5.40
CA GLY A 112 -6.61 -20.63 -5.47
C GLY A 112 -5.38 -20.32 -6.34
N THR A 113 -5.28 -19.12 -6.92
CA THR A 113 -4.07 -18.69 -7.65
C THR A 113 -3.02 -18.03 -6.76
N PHE A 114 -3.36 -17.76 -5.49
CA PHE A 114 -2.52 -17.09 -4.50
C PHE A 114 -2.75 -17.70 -3.11
N ASP A 115 -1.75 -17.58 -2.25
CA ASP A 115 -1.86 -17.95 -0.84
C ASP A 115 -2.13 -16.70 -0.01
N LEU A 116 -3.12 -16.78 0.88
CA LEU A 116 -3.55 -15.68 1.73
C LEU A 116 -3.26 -16.02 3.20
N VAL A 117 -2.33 -15.29 3.81
CA VAL A 117 -1.87 -15.56 5.18
C VAL A 117 -2.18 -14.38 6.09
N ASP A 118 -2.82 -14.66 7.22
CA ASP A 118 -3.09 -13.70 8.29
C ASP A 118 -2.17 -13.97 9.47
N ILE A 119 -1.31 -12.99 9.81
CA ILE A 119 -0.30 -13.09 10.87
C ILE A 119 -0.77 -12.54 12.22
N ARG A 120 -2.05 -12.20 12.35
CA ARG A 120 -2.62 -11.74 13.62
C ARG A 120 -2.73 -12.89 14.62
N PRO A 121 -2.83 -12.58 15.93
CA PRO A 121 -3.15 -13.58 16.95
C PRO A 121 -4.41 -14.37 16.62
N VAL A 122 -4.44 -15.65 17.02
CA VAL A 122 -5.53 -16.61 16.73
C VAL A 122 -6.89 -16.06 17.17
N GLU A 123 -6.92 -15.33 18.28
CA GLU A 123 -8.13 -14.73 18.84
C GLU A 123 -8.70 -13.67 17.89
N GLN A 124 -7.86 -12.80 17.34
CA GLN A 124 -8.29 -11.77 16.39
C GLN A 124 -8.70 -12.35 15.04
N PHE A 125 -8.09 -13.48 14.66
CA PHE A 125 -8.46 -14.22 13.47
C PHE A 125 -9.82 -14.89 13.62
N ALA A 126 -10.11 -15.46 14.81
CA ALA A 126 -11.39 -16.08 15.12
C ALA A 126 -12.55 -15.07 15.09
N ASP A 127 -12.31 -13.83 15.51
CA ASP A 127 -13.32 -12.76 15.49
C ASP A 127 -13.76 -12.42 14.07
N TYR A 128 -12.81 -12.17 13.17
CA TYR A 128 -13.07 -11.89 11.76
C TYR A 128 -11.80 -12.10 10.94
N HIS A 129 -11.95 -12.59 9.72
CA HIS A 129 -10.84 -12.79 8.78
C HIS A 129 -11.35 -12.78 7.33
N LEU A 130 -10.44 -12.72 6.36
CA LEU A 130 -10.82 -12.77 4.94
C LEU A 130 -11.14 -14.20 4.51
N PRO A 131 -12.13 -14.41 3.63
CA PRO A 131 -12.40 -15.72 3.06
C PRO A 131 -11.17 -16.31 2.38
N GLY A 132 -10.83 -17.57 2.69
CA GLY A 132 -9.66 -18.26 2.15
C GLY A 132 -8.33 -17.87 2.79
N SER A 133 -8.32 -16.98 3.79
CA SER A 133 -7.11 -16.72 4.58
C SER A 133 -6.83 -17.84 5.59
N VAL A 134 -5.54 -18.10 5.82
CA VAL A 134 -5.06 -19.05 6.82
C VAL A 134 -4.29 -18.28 7.90
N ASN A 135 -4.58 -18.57 9.16
CA ASN A 135 -3.83 -18.00 10.27
C ASN A 135 -2.49 -18.72 10.44
N VAL A 136 -1.39 -17.95 10.47
CA VAL A 136 -0.04 -18.49 10.58
C VAL A 136 0.77 -17.62 11.53
N ASP A 137 1.44 -18.24 12.49
CA ASP A 137 2.37 -17.53 13.36
C ASP A 137 3.60 -17.03 12.57
N ILE A 138 4.14 -15.87 12.97
CA ILE A 138 5.27 -15.23 12.28
C ILE A 138 6.48 -16.17 12.18
N VAL A 139 6.75 -16.96 13.23
CA VAL A 139 7.89 -17.89 13.24
C VAL A 139 7.69 -19.02 12.25
N ASP A 140 6.48 -19.57 12.18
CA ASP A 140 6.14 -20.62 11.23
C ASP A 140 6.20 -20.10 9.79
N LEU A 141 5.62 -18.93 9.53
CA LEU A 141 5.66 -18.27 8.22
C LEU A 141 7.08 -18.07 7.68
N MET A 142 8.04 -17.78 8.56
CA MET A 142 9.44 -17.49 8.20
C MET A 142 10.30 -18.74 7.99
N SER A 143 9.86 -19.90 8.48
CA SER A 143 10.65 -21.13 8.52
C SER A 143 10.06 -22.26 7.68
N ASN A 144 8.74 -22.27 7.48
CA ASN A 144 8.01 -23.32 6.81
C ASN A 144 8.17 -23.24 5.28
N PRO A 145 8.75 -24.27 4.62
CA PRO A 145 8.99 -24.27 3.18
C PRO A 145 7.73 -24.09 2.33
N ALA A 146 6.55 -24.44 2.84
CA ALA A 146 5.28 -24.28 2.13
C ALA A 146 5.00 -22.82 1.76
N TYR A 147 5.39 -21.87 2.61
CA TYR A 147 5.22 -20.44 2.33
C TYR A 147 6.39 -19.86 1.55
N LEU A 148 7.58 -20.46 1.67
CA LEU A 148 8.81 -19.99 1.02
C LEU A 148 8.93 -20.41 -0.45
N VAL A 149 8.38 -21.58 -0.81
CA VAL A 149 8.56 -22.22 -2.12
C VAL A 149 7.18 -22.51 -2.72
N GLY A 150 6.62 -21.54 -3.45
CA GLY A 150 5.29 -21.66 -4.06
C GLY A 150 5.18 -20.93 -5.39
N THR A 151 4.26 -21.42 -6.24
CA THR A 151 4.10 -20.96 -7.63
C THR A 151 3.28 -19.67 -7.76
N GLY A 152 2.38 -19.41 -6.80
CA GLY A 152 1.53 -18.23 -6.75
C GLY A 152 2.04 -17.16 -5.76
N PRO A 153 1.54 -15.92 -5.84
CA PRO A 153 1.91 -14.88 -4.89
C PRO A 153 1.45 -15.25 -3.47
N LEU A 154 2.31 -14.96 -2.49
CA LEU A 154 1.98 -15.02 -1.07
C LEU A 154 1.55 -13.63 -0.61
N ILE A 155 0.33 -13.51 -0.13
CA ILE A 155 -0.26 -12.25 0.32
C ILE A 155 -0.37 -12.28 1.84
N ILE A 156 0.30 -11.34 2.50
CA ILE A 156 0.38 -11.26 3.97
C ILE A 156 -0.54 -10.15 4.47
N ILE A 157 -1.34 -10.48 5.47
CA ILE A 157 -2.35 -9.63 6.09
C ILE A 157 -2.03 -9.44 7.56
N ASP A 158 -2.17 -8.20 8.00
CA ASP A 158 -2.19 -7.81 9.41
C ASP A 158 -3.33 -6.80 9.62
N ARG A 159 -3.56 -6.35 10.85
CA ARG A 159 -4.59 -5.37 11.21
C ARG A 159 -4.47 -4.07 10.38
N ASP A 160 -3.30 -3.43 10.39
CA ASP A 160 -3.05 -2.13 9.73
C ASP A 160 -2.07 -2.22 8.54
N GLY A 161 -1.46 -3.39 8.34
CA GLY A 161 -0.50 -3.66 7.26
C GLY A 161 0.95 -3.28 7.58
N SER A 162 1.25 -2.83 8.81
CA SER A 162 2.60 -2.47 9.22
C SER A 162 3.49 -3.70 9.40
N LEU A 163 3.03 -4.70 10.18
CA LEU A 163 3.80 -5.95 10.37
C LEU A 163 3.88 -6.77 9.08
N SER A 164 2.78 -6.84 8.32
CA SER A 164 2.76 -7.59 7.07
C SER A 164 3.78 -7.05 6.07
N MET A 165 3.99 -5.73 6.01
CA MET A 165 5.01 -5.12 5.16
C MET A 165 6.45 -5.45 5.61
N ILE A 166 6.71 -5.45 6.92
CA ILE A 166 8.03 -5.77 7.47
C ILE A 166 8.37 -7.24 7.18
N ILE A 167 7.44 -8.15 7.48
CA ILE A 167 7.62 -9.59 7.25
C ILE A 167 7.72 -9.90 5.77
N ALA A 168 6.91 -9.25 4.93
CA ALA A 168 7.05 -9.35 3.49
C ALA A 168 8.46 -8.96 3.03
N GLY A 169 9.04 -7.89 3.59
CA GLY A 169 10.41 -7.48 3.29
C GLY A 169 11.45 -8.52 3.70
N MET A 170 11.27 -9.18 4.84
CA MET A 170 12.17 -10.24 5.31
C MET A 170 12.07 -11.51 4.45
N LEU A 171 10.84 -11.96 4.13
CA LEU A 171 10.60 -13.12 3.27
C LEU A 171 11.10 -12.90 1.85
N PHE A 172 10.97 -11.68 1.35
CA PHE A 172 11.42 -11.30 0.03
C PHE A 172 12.95 -11.37 -0.12
N GLN A 173 13.70 -11.22 0.96
CA GLN A 173 15.16 -11.45 0.95
C GLN A 173 15.53 -12.94 1.01
N LYS A 174 14.65 -13.80 1.53
CA LYS A 174 14.88 -15.23 1.72
C LYS A 174 14.38 -16.09 0.57
N THR A 175 13.45 -15.58 -0.24
CA THR A 175 12.70 -16.37 -1.22
C THR A 175 12.69 -15.67 -2.58
N GLN A 176 12.51 -16.45 -3.64
CA GLN A 176 12.24 -15.92 -4.99
C GLN A 176 10.73 -15.88 -5.28
N ARG A 177 9.90 -16.18 -4.27
CA ARG A 177 8.44 -16.17 -4.40
C ARG A 177 7.95 -14.74 -4.47
N GLN A 178 6.87 -14.51 -5.23
CA GLN A 178 6.22 -13.20 -5.23
C GLN A 178 5.57 -12.95 -3.87
N ILE A 179 6.13 -12.04 -3.07
CA ILE A 179 5.58 -11.66 -1.77
C ILE A 179 4.86 -10.32 -1.92
N LYS A 180 3.61 -10.26 -1.49
CA LYS A 180 2.80 -9.05 -1.43
C LYS A 180 2.28 -8.80 -0.01
N ALA A 181 2.23 -7.53 0.41
CA ALA A 181 1.58 -7.13 1.66
C ALA A 181 0.32 -6.31 1.38
N LEU A 182 -0.77 -6.59 2.10
CA LEU A 182 -2.01 -5.82 2.00
C LEU A 182 -1.79 -4.40 2.55
N ARG A 183 -1.98 -3.39 1.68
CA ARG A 183 -1.82 -1.99 2.05
C ARG A 183 -2.93 -1.58 3.02
N GLY A 184 -2.54 -1.06 4.18
CA GLY A 184 -3.49 -0.57 5.18
C GLY A 184 -4.24 -1.68 5.94
N GLY A 185 -3.81 -2.94 5.75
CA GLY A 185 -4.32 -4.11 6.46
C GLY A 185 -5.81 -4.37 6.30
N LEU A 186 -6.35 -5.12 7.24
CA LEU A 186 -7.79 -5.41 7.31
C LEU A 186 -8.62 -4.15 7.58
N GLU A 187 -8.10 -3.20 8.35
CA GLU A 187 -8.81 -1.96 8.67
C GLU A 187 -9.17 -1.20 7.39
N THR A 188 -8.21 -1.04 6.47
CA THR A 188 -8.48 -0.41 5.17
C THR A 188 -9.38 -1.28 4.30
N TYR A 189 -9.18 -2.59 4.28
CA TYR A 189 -9.99 -3.51 3.48
C TYR A 189 -11.49 -3.45 3.81
N TRP A 190 -11.83 -3.47 5.10
CA TRP A 190 -13.21 -3.41 5.55
C TRP A 190 -13.80 -2.01 5.42
N SER A 191 -13.02 -0.96 5.73
CA SER A 191 -13.48 0.42 5.56
C SER A 191 -13.89 0.73 4.11
N GLU A 192 -13.08 0.32 3.12
CA GLU A 192 -13.39 0.51 1.70
C GLU A 192 -14.57 -0.37 1.23
N SER A 193 -14.77 -1.52 1.88
CA SER A 193 -15.90 -2.41 1.61
C SER A 193 -17.21 -1.81 2.13
N GLU A 194 -17.24 -1.35 3.37
CA GLU A 194 -18.40 -0.69 3.99
C GLU A 194 -18.77 0.60 3.27
N ILE A 195 -17.78 1.43 2.89
CA ILE A 195 -18.04 2.66 2.13
C ILE A 195 -18.66 2.32 0.77
N LYS A 196 -18.18 1.28 0.10
CA LYS A 196 -18.72 0.87 -1.20
C LYS A 196 -20.11 0.25 -1.07
N ASP A 197 -20.35 -0.55 -0.04
CA ASP A 197 -21.67 -1.10 0.27
C ASP A 197 -22.67 0.01 0.61
N LEU A 198 -22.24 1.05 1.35
CA LEU A 198 -23.04 2.24 1.64
C LEU A 198 -23.32 3.09 0.39
N MET A 199 -22.33 3.24 -0.51
CA MET A 199 -22.51 3.93 -1.79
C MET A 199 -23.41 3.14 -2.76
N ASN A 200 -23.38 1.80 -2.68
CA ASN A 200 -24.18 0.93 -3.53
C ASN A 200 -25.60 0.68 -2.98
N SER A 201 -25.84 0.89 -1.69
CA SER A 201 -27.17 0.82 -1.10
C SER A 201 -27.90 2.15 -1.30
N LYS A 202 -28.75 2.21 -2.34
CA LYS A 202 -29.75 3.26 -2.51
C LYS A 202 -30.52 3.43 -1.19
N ILE A 203 -30.47 4.64 -0.62
CA ILE A 203 -31.26 5.05 0.54
C ILE A 203 -32.74 4.76 0.24
N PRO A 204 -33.46 3.96 1.04
CA PRO A 204 -34.90 3.82 0.89
C PRO A 204 -35.56 5.08 1.45
N THR A 205 -36.01 5.98 0.58
CA THR A 205 -36.96 7.03 0.95
C THR A 205 -38.29 6.36 1.32
N THR A 206 -38.51 6.12 2.60
CA THR A 206 -39.83 5.81 3.14
C THR A 206 -40.49 7.11 3.61
N PRO A 207 -41.72 7.44 3.17
CA PRO A 207 -42.46 8.54 3.75
C PRO A 207 -43.00 8.13 5.13
N MET A 208 -42.94 9.08 6.07
CA MET A 208 -43.53 8.96 7.40
C MET A 208 -45.06 8.84 7.30
N THR A 209 -45.60 7.75 7.83
CA THR A 209 -47.01 7.71 8.26
C THR A 209 -47.11 6.99 9.60
N SER A 210 -47.82 7.65 10.50
CA SER A 210 -48.14 7.33 11.89
C SER A 210 -48.82 5.97 12.11
N GLY A 211 -48.49 5.30 13.21
CA GLY A 211 -49.42 4.34 13.82
C GLY A 211 -48.81 3.28 14.76
N SER A 212 -49.17 3.40 16.04
CA SER A 212 -49.24 2.35 17.07
C SER A 212 -47.96 1.71 17.63
N SER A 213 -47.68 2.11 18.88
CA SER A 213 -46.86 1.44 19.87
C SER A 213 -47.26 -0.02 20.09
N GLN A 214 -46.34 -0.97 19.91
CA GLN A 214 -46.35 -2.22 20.68
C GLN A 214 -44.94 -2.63 21.11
N LYS A 215 -44.92 -3.22 22.30
CA LYS A 215 -43.83 -3.34 23.26
C LYS A 215 -43.13 -4.69 23.07
N MET A 216 -41.82 -4.65 22.91
CA MET A 216 -40.79 -5.58 23.41
C MET A 216 -41.15 -7.06 23.61
N GLN A 217 -40.55 -7.96 22.82
CA GLN A 217 -40.13 -9.29 23.28
C GLN A 217 -39.02 -9.88 22.40
N VAL A 218 -37.91 -10.23 23.03
CA VAL A 218 -36.75 -10.90 22.44
C VAL A 218 -36.92 -12.41 22.68
N PRO A 219 -36.91 -13.28 21.65
CA PRO A 219 -36.84 -14.72 21.88
C PRO A 219 -35.39 -15.13 22.11
N VAL A 220 -35.10 -15.63 23.30
CA VAL A 220 -33.85 -16.34 23.63
C VAL A 220 -34.00 -17.78 23.15
N SER A 221 -33.21 -18.20 22.15
CA SER A 221 -33.08 -19.60 21.75
C SER A 221 -31.73 -20.15 22.20
N GLN A 222 -31.76 -20.99 23.25
CA GLN A 222 -30.66 -21.87 23.64
C GLN A 222 -30.60 -23.07 22.69
N PRO A 223 -29.40 -23.59 22.33
CA PRO A 223 -29.27 -24.80 21.54
C PRO A 223 -29.38 -26.07 22.40
N SER A 224 -30.27 -26.97 21.99
CA SER A 224 -30.49 -28.31 22.56
C SER A 224 -29.40 -29.28 22.09
N MET A 225 -28.72 -29.97 23.01
CA MET A 225 -27.87 -31.12 22.69
C MET A 225 -28.68 -32.43 22.63
N PRO A 226 -28.31 -33.40 21.78
CA PRO A 226 -29.00 -34.68 21.66
C PRO A 226 -28.69 -35.63 22.82
N VAL A 227 -29.74 -36.35 23.25
CA VAL A 227 -29.75 -37.39 24.29
C VAL A 227 -29.01 -38.64 23.80
N MET A 228 -28.05 -39.14 24.58
CA MET A 228 -27.48 -40.47 24.39
C MET A 228 -27.68 -41.32 25.65
N GLN A 229 -28.04 -42.58 25.40
CA GLN A 229 -28.68 -43.52 26.31
C GLN A 229 -27.74 -44.09 27.39
N THR A 230 -28.34 -44.38 28.54
CA THR A 230 -27.78 -45.07 29.72
C THR A 230 -27.34 -46.51 29.45
N GLN A 231 -26.18 -46.90 29.99
CA GLN A 231 -25.84 -48.28 30.37
C GLN A 231 -25.00 -48.30 31.67
N PRO A 232 -25.04 -49.42 32.43
CA PRO A 232 -24.93 -49.41 33.89
C PRO A 232 -23.53 -49.48 34.49
N GLU A 233 -23.48 -49.06 35.75
CA GLU A 233 -22.37 -48.92 36.69
C GLU A 233 -21.66 -50.26 37.03
N THR A 234 -20.33 -50.32 36.93
CA THR A 234 -19.52 -51.34 37.62
C THR A 234 -18.10 -50.84 37.96
N GLN A 235 -17.91 -50.58 39.25
CA GLN A 235 -16.75 -50.81 40.15
C GLN A 235 -15.35 -50.24 39.82
N ILE A 236 -14.86 -49.47 40.79
CA ILE A 236 -13.54 -48.84 40.91
C ILE A 236 -12.47 -49.88 41.35
N PRO A 237 -11.27 -49.93 40.76
CA PRO A 237 -10.19 -50.80 41.24
C PRO A 237 -9.51 -50.24 42.50
N GLN A 238 -9.41 -51.05 43.55
CA GLN A 238 -8.61 -50.76 44.75
C GLN A 238 -7.11 -51.00 44.53
N LYS A 239 -6.30 -50.14 45.17
CA LYS A 239 -4.84 -50.09 45.13
C LYS A 239 -4.20 -51.31 45.84
N PRO A 240 -3.15 -51.96 45.30
CA PRO A 240 -2.59 -53.17 45.90
C PRO A 240 -1.72 -52.88 47.14
N LYS A 241 -1.96 -53.61 48.23
CA LYS A 241 -1.10 -53.65 49.43
C LYS A 241 -0.01 -54.71 49.28
N LYS A 242 1.25 -54.30 49.51
CA LYS A 242 2.43 -55.15 49.65
C LYS A 242 2.25 -56.22 50.74
N LYS A 243 2.68 -57.45 50.48
CA LYS A 243 3.09 -58.41 51.51
C LYS A 243 4.36 -59.17 51.11
N SER A 244 5.18 -59.32 52.15
CA SER A 244 6.54 -59.86 52.22
C SER A 244 6.66 -61.30 51.74
N ALA A 245 7.78 -61.61 51.09
CA ALA A 245 8.30 -62.97 50.94
C ALA A 245 8.74 -63.52 52.31
N GLY A 246 8.58 -64.83 52.51
CA GLY A 246 9.06 -65.55 53.68
C GLY A 246 8.78 -67.05 53.58
N CYS A 247 9.87 -67.81 53.49
CA CYS A 247 10.05 -69.27 53.58
C CYS A 247 9.60 -70.13 52.39
#